data_AF-A0A8C4Q835-F1
#
_entry.id   AF-A0A8C4Q835-F1
#
_cell.length_a   1.000
_cell.length_b   1.000
_cell.length_c   1.000
_cell.angle_alpha   90.00
_cell.angle_beta   90.00
_cell.angle_gamma   90.00
#
_symmetry.space_group_name_H-M   'P 1'
#
loop_
_entity.id
_entity.type
_entity.pdbx_description
1 polymer ?
#
loop_
_entity_poly.entity_id
_entity_poly.type
_entity_poly.pdbx_seq_one_letter_code
_entity_poly.pdbx_strand_id
1 'polypeptide(L)'
;MVWLANQHNWVDCSTRQQENVYIAVCGEVLNVDFCLPFLEFMPTTCNINFGLKSDDVELRLFLPECHPSRYALSNLTKAGGTPMKASPSGTVLTEQASHGKRKWRNLTQTELAWIDCWFVPYLQLSISYYLASNLSKQG
;
A
#
# COMPACT_ATOMS: atom_id res chain seq x y z
N MET A 1 -8.05 -7.83 -13.46
CA MET A 1 -8.36 -6.60 -12.71
C MET A 1 -8.66 -7.00 -11.27
N VAL A 2 -7.89 -6.52 -10.29
CA VAL A 2 -8.17 -6.74 -8.87
C VAL A 2 -8.90 -5.50 -8.37
N TRP A 3 -10.15 -5.66 -7.97
CA TRP A 3 -10.88 -4.59 -7.32
C TRP A 3 -10.43 -4.54 -5.86
N LEU A 4 -10.13 -3.34 -5.37
CA LEU A 4 -9.69 -3.15 -3.97
C LEU A 4 -10.87 -3.07 -2.99
N ALA A 5 -12.08 -2.96 -3.54
CA ALA A 5 -13.31 -3.06 -2.79
C ALA A 5 -13.83 -4.51 -2.77
N ASN A 6 -14.83 -4.78 -1.93
CA ASN A 6 -15.49 -6.08 -1.91
C ASN A 6 -16.25 -6.34 -3.24
N GLN A 7 -16.91 -7.49 -3.36
CA GLN A 7 -17.70 -7.88 -4.54
C GLN A 7 -18.82 -6.91 -4.94
N HIS A 8 -19.21 -6.01 -4.02
CA HIS A 8 -20.23 -4.98 -4.19
C HIS A 8 -19.63 -3.58 -4.40
N ASN A 9 -18.31 -3.48 -4.58
CA ASN A 9 -17.56 -2.26 -4.83
C ASN A 9 -17.66 -1.19 -3.71
N TRP A 10 -17.84 -1.62 -2.45
CA TRP A 10 -17.70 -0.77 -1.27
C TRP A 10 -16.69 -1.37 -0.29
N VAL A 11 -16.24 -0.56 0.66
CA VAL A 11 -15.37 -1.00 1.76
C VAL A 11 -16.24 -1.20 2.99
N ASP A 12 -16.32 -2.44 3.48
CA ASP A 12 -17.09 -2.75 4.69
C ASP A 12 -16.25 -2.49 5.94
N CYS A 13 -16.60 -1.44 6.70
CA CYS A 13 -15.99 -1.12 7.99
C CYS A 13 -16.84 -1.57 9.19
N SER A 14 -18.02 -2.15 8.94
CA SER A 14 -19.04 -2.42 9.95
C SER A 14 -18.93 -3.81 10.58
N THR A 15 -18.42 -4.79 9.83
CA THR A 15 -18.33 -6.19 10.29
C THR A 15 -16.90 -6.57 10.65
N ARG A 16 -16.76 -7.55 11.56
CA ARG A 16 -15.47 -8.23 11.84
C ARG A 16 -15.10 -9.25 10.76
N GLN A 17 -16.00 -9.54 9.82
CA GLN A 17 -15.76 -10.46 8.71
C GLN A 17 -15.22 -9.66 7.53
N GLN A 18 -13.89 -9.69 7.37
CA GLN A 18 -13.19 -8.87 6.39
C GLN A 18 -13.43 -9.41 4.97
N GLU A 19 -14.44 -8.89 4.26
CA GLU A 19 -14.59 -9.08 2.81
C GLU A 19 -13.76 -8.09 1.97
N ASN A 20 -13.01 -7.21 2.63
CA ASN A 20 -12.20 -6.22 1.94
C ASN A 20 -10.88 -6.81 1.48
N VAL A 21 -10.45 -6.37 0.30
CA VAL A 21 -9.08 -6.51 -0.17
C VAL A 21 -8.23 -5.46 0.53
N TYR A 22 -7.05 -5.84 1.02
CA TYR A 22 -6.12 -4.89 1.64
C TYR A 22 -4.82 -4.80 0.86
N ILE A 23 -4.31 -3.58 0.72
CA ILE A 23 -2.94 -3.32 0.30
C ILE A 23 -2.18 -2.72 1.46
N ALA A 24 -1.00 -3.25 1.74
CA ALA A 24 -0.05 -2.68 2.67
C ALA A 24 1.18 -2.19 1.92
N VAL A 25 1.56 -0.94 2.19
CA VAL A 25 2.83 -0.35 1.76
C VAL A 25 3.73 -0.29 2.99
N CYS A 26 4.81 -1.05 2.99
CA CYS A 26 5.73 -1.18 4.11
C CYS A 26 7.10 -0.60 3.72
N GLY A 27 7.42 0.60 4.21
CA GLY A 27 8.76 1.19 4.12
C GLY A 27 9.40 1.35 5.50
N GLU A 28 10.64 1.83 5.55
CA GLU A 28 11.31 2.11 6.83
C GLU A 28 10.80 3.42 7.45
N VAL A 29 10.86 4.50 6.68
CA VAL A 29 10.35 5.84 7.06
C VAL A 29 9.47 6.36 5.93
N LEU A 30 8.27 6.82 6.27
CA LEU A 30 7.38 7.53 5.35
C LEU A 30 7.47 9.03 5.66
N ASN A 31 8.00 9.81 4.72
CA ASN A 31 8.01 11.26 4.78
C ASN A 31 6.76 11.80 4.09
N VAL A 32 6.03 12.66 4.79
CA VAL A 32 4.82 13.33 4.30
C VAL A 32 5.10 14.83 4.26
N ASP A 33 5.33 15.34 3.05
CA ASP A 33 5.62 16.73 2.79
C ASP A 33 4.35 17.41 2.27
N PHE A 34 3.92 18.52 2.89
CA PHE A 34 2.92 19.40 2.29
C PHE A 34 3.15 20.83 2.75
N CYS A 35 2.73 21.77 1.92
CA CYS A 35 2.74 23.19 2.25
C CYS A 35 1.32 23.73 2.16
N LEU A 36 0.88 24.40 3.22
CA LEU A 36 -0.34 25.18 3.19
C LEU A 36 -0.02 26.55 2.59
N PRO A 37 -0.65 26.97 1.48
CA PRO A 37 -0.37 28.25 0.85
C PRO A 37 -1.09 29.43 1.54
N PHE A 38 -1.36 29.31 2.85
CA PHE A 38 -2.05 30.32 3.65
C PHE A 38 -1.56 30.26 5.10
N LEU A 39 -1.59 31.41 5.79
CA LEU A 39 -1.04 31.57 7.15
C LEU A 39 -2.12 31.74 8.23
N GLU A 40 -3.25 32.37 7.91
CA GLU A 40 -4.33 32.65 8.88
C GLU A 40 -5.68 32.07 8.44
N PHE A 41 -6.19 32.47 7.28
CA PHE A 41 -7.49 32.01 6.77
C PHE A 41 -7.32 31.19 5.50
N MET A 42 -8.12 30.13 5.39
CA MET A 42 -8.15 29.29 4.20
C MET A 42 -8.86 30.04 3.06
N PRO A 43 -8.23 30.22 1.89
CA PRO A 43 -8.87 30.89 0.76
C PRO A 43 -10.03 30.06 0.21
N THR A 44 -10.94 30.73 -0.51
CA THR A 44 -12.14 30.10 -1.08
C THR A 44 -11.82 28.93 -2.00
N THR A 45 -10.67 29.00 -2.67
CA THR A 45 -10.06 27.88 -3.37
C THR A 45 -8.58 27.78 -3.04
N CYS A 46 -8.09 26.55 -2.90
CA CYS A 46 -6.71 26.30 -2.52
C CYS A 46 -6.23 24.98 -3.13
N ASN A 47 -5.03 24.98 -3.71
CA ASN A 47 -4.36 23.73 -4.10
C ASN A 47 -3.35 23.35 -3.02
N ILE A 48 -3.47 22.13 -2.49
CA ILE A 48 -2.51 21.56 -1.54
C ILE A 48 -1.86 20.36 -2.22
N ASN A 49 -0.54 20.39 -2.34
CA ASN A 49 0.25 19.28 -2.84
C ASN A 49 0.81 18.48 -1.68
N PHE A 50 0.47 17.21 -1.62
CA PHE A 50 1.04 16.24 -0.70
C PHE A 50 2.10 15.42 -1.44
N GLY A 51 3.34 15.43 -0.96
CA GLY A 51 4.42 14.55 -1.37
C GLY A 51 4.60 13.44 -0.34
N LEU A 52 4.54 12.19 -0.77
CA LEU A 52 4.87 11.02 0.03
C LEU A 52 6.17 10.44 -0.50
N LYS A 53 7.18 10.28 0.36
CA LYS A 53 8.48 9.70 0.00
C LYS A 53 8.85 8.59 0.98
N SER A 54 9.39 7.49 0.47
CA SER A 54 9.86 6.39 1.31
C SER A 54 10.92 5.56 0.60
N ASP A 55 11.87 5.05 1.36
CA ASP A 55 12.92 4.14 0.90
C ASP A 55 12.59 2.67 1.25
N ASP A 56 13.16 1.74 0.50
CA ASP A 56 13.04 0.28 0.69
C ASP A 56 11.60 -0.20 0.87
N VAL A 57 10.72 0.23 -0.03
CA VAL A 57 9.27 0.02 0.07
C VAL A 57 8.87 -1.34 -0.48
N GLU A 58 8.12 -2.09 0.32
CA GLU A 58 7.44 -3.32 -0.05
C GLU A 58 5.94 -3.11 -0.20
N LEU A 59 5.36 -3.68 -1.27
CA LEU A 59 3.93 -3.72 -1.49
C LEU A 59 3.42 -5.13 -1.23
N ARG A 60 2.44 -5.26 -0.35
CA ARG A 60 1.78 -6.54 -0.02
C ARG A 60 0.29 -6.45 -0.24
N LEU A 61 -0.30 -7.54 -0.72
CA LEU A 61 -1.73 -7.68 -0.97
C LEU A 61 -2.30 -8.79 -0.10
N PHE A 62 -3.43 -8.52 0.53
CA PHE A 62 -4.26 -9.53 1.16
C PHE A 62 -5.58 -9.66 0.39
N LEU A 63 -5.95 -10.89 0.08
CA LEU A 63 -7.25 -11.22 -0.49
C LEU A 63 -8.07 -12.04 0.50
N PRO A 64 -9.32 -11.68 0.78
CA PRO A 64 -10.18 -12.45 1.66
C PRO A 64 -10.54 -13.80 1.04
N GLU A 65 -11.00 -14.74 1.87
CA GLU A 65 -11.29 -16.12 1.44
C GLU A 65 -12.35 -16.22 0.35
N CYS A 66 -13.35 -15.33 0.39
CA CYS A 66 -14.39 -15.23 -0.61
C CYS A 66 -13.92 -14.65 -1.95
N HIS A 67 -12.68 -14.11 -2.04
CA HIS A 67 -12.21 -13.47 -3.25
C HIS A 67 -11.84 -14.52 -4.32
N PRO A 68 -12.45 -14.49 -5.52
CA PRO A 68 -12.28 -15.54 -6.53
C PRO A 68 -10.83 -15.71 -7.00
N SER A 69 -10.06 -14.62 -7.01
CA SER A 69 -8.64 -14.64 -7.41
C SER A 69 -7.69 -15.14 -6.32
N ARG A 70 -8.14 -15.39 -5.07
CA ARG A 70 -7.24 -15.75 -3.95
C ARG A 70 -6.45 -17.02 -4.25
N TYR A 71 -7.13 -18.08 -4.69
CA TYR A 71 -6.49 -19.36 -4.98
C TYR A 71 -5.49 -19.25 -6.14
N ALA A 72 -5.90 -18.58 -7.22
CA ALA A 72 -5.04 -18.36 -8.39
C ALA A 72 -3.77 -17.57 -8.04
N LEU A 73 -3.91 -16.47 -7.28
CA LEU A 73 -2.77 -15.65 -6.88
C LEU A 73 -1.89 -16.32 -5.83
N SER A 74 -2.46 -17.06 -4.87
CA SER A 74 -1.67 -17.84 -3.92
C SER A 74 -0.83 -18.89 -4.64
N ASN A 75 -1.41 -19.60 -5.61
CA ASN A 75 -0.68 -20.59 -6.39
C ASN A 75 0.35 -19.96 -7.31
N LEU A 76 0.06 -18.82 -7.94
CA LEU A 76 1.03 -18.10 -8.75
C LEU A 76 2.23 -17.66 -7.91
N THR A 77 2.00 -17.20 -6.68
CA THR A 77 3.06 -16.80 -5.75
C THR A 77 3.93 -17.99 -5.36
N LYS A 78 3.33 -19.17 -5.14
CA LYS A 78 4.04 -20.41 -4.82
C LYS A 78 4.81 -20.97 -6.02
N ALA A 79 4.21 -20.97 -7.20
CA ALA A 79 4.79 -21.51 -8.43
C ALA A 79 5.85 -20.59 -9.04
N GLY A 80 5.70 -19.27 -8.85
CA GLY A 80 6.61 -18.25 -9.36
C GLY A 80 7.87 -18.02 -8.53
N GLY A 81 8.10 -18.84 -7.49
CA GLY A 81 9.32 -18.89 -6.69
C GLY A 81 10.04 -17.55 -6.51
N THR A 82 9.69 -16.78 -5.48
CA THR A 82 10.35 -15.51 -5.07
C THR A 82 10.58 -14.49 -6.21
N PRO A 83 9.92 -13.32 -6.21
CA PRO A 83 10.25 -12.27 -7.15
C PRO A 83 11.72 -11.83 -6.93
N MET A 84 12.56 -12.19 -7.89
CA MET A 84 13.76 -11.48 -8.32
C MET A 84 14.73 -11.03 -7.22
N LYS A 85 15.51 -11.98 -6.69
CA LYS A 85 16.92 -11.74 -6.35
C LYS A 85 17.81 -12.55 -7.30
N ALA A 86 17.72 -12.28 -8.60
CA ALA A 86 18.73 -12.74 -9.54
C ALA A 86 19.99 -11.88 -9.36
N SER A 87 20.81 -12.24 -8.35
CA SER A 87 22.23 -11.87 -8.36
C SER A 87 22.92 -12.74 -9.42
N PRO A 88 23.74 -12.19 -10.34
CA PRO A 88 24.39 -12.94 -11.41
C PRO A 88 25.58 -13.80 -10.93
N SER A 89 25.53 -14.30 -9.70
CA SER A 89 26.53 -15.22 -9.16
C SER A 89 25.81 -16.37 -8.47
N GLY A 90 25.95 -17.57 -9.04
CA GLY A 90 25.25 -18.80 -8.68
C GLY A 90 25.60 -19.35 -7.28
N THR A 91 25.34 -18.55 -6.26
CA THR A 91 25.40 -18.98 -4.87
C THR A 91 23.96 -19.05 -4.39
N VAL A 92 23.46 -20.27 -4.19
CA VAL A 92 22.21 -20.51 -3.47
C VAL A 92 22.42 -19.95 -2.07
N LEU A 93 21.93 -18.73 -1.83
CA LEU A 93 21.85 -18.17 -0.50
C LEU A 93 20.74 -18.94 0.21
N THR A 94 21.15 -19.98 0.93
CA THR A 94 20.37 -20.57 2.01
C THR A 94 19.82 -19.43 2.84
N GLU A 95 18.51 -19.50 3.12
CA GLU A 95 17.72 -18.57 3.90
C GLU A 95 18.53 -17.92 5.03
N GLN A 96 19.09 -16.74 4.75
CA GLN A 96 19.53 -15.85 5.80
C GLN A 96 18.28 -15.14 6.32
N ALA A 97 17.57 -15.88 7.17
CA ALA A 97 16.82 -15.37 8.29
C ALA A 97 17.77 -14.54 9.19
N SER A 98 18.18 -13.36 8.76
CA SER A 98 19.03 -12.48 9.57
C SER A 98 18.99 -11.02 9.12
N HIS A 99 17.80 -10.45 9.00
CA HIS A 99 17.62 -9.01 9.25
C HIS A 99 16.34 -8.81 10.07
N GLY A 100 16.49 -8.86 11.39
CA GLY A 100 15.47 -8.46 12.36
C GLY A 100 15.14 -6.96 12.33
N LYS A 101 14.87 -6.39 11.15
CA LYS A 101 14.57 -4.97 10.94
C LYS A 101 13.39 -4.76 9.98
N ARG A 102 12.20 -5.30 10.28
CA ARG A 102 10.94 -4.87 9.63
C ARG A 102 9.77 -5.03 10.60
N LYS A 103 9.64 -4.12 11.57
CA LYS A 103 8.55 -4.13 12.58
C LYS A 103 7.14 -4.27 11.97
N TRP A 104 6.95 -3.83 10.72
CA TRP A 104 5.67 -3.88 10.01
C TRP A 104 5.32 -5.25 9.41
N ARG A 105 6.30 -6.15 9.18
CA ARG A 105 6.02 -7.50 8.66
C ARG A 105 5.26 -8.39 9.64
N ASN A 106 5.27 -8.05 10.92
CA ASN A 106 4.50 -8.76 11.93
C ASN A 106 2.98 -8.66 11.69
N LEU A 107 2.51 -7.65 10.96
CA LEU A 107 1.08 -7.47 10.63
C LEU A 107 0.69 -8.13 9.30
N THR A 108 1.62 -8.20 8.35
CA THR A 108 1.38 -8.68 6.98
C THR A 108 1.97 -10.07 6.75
N GLN A 109 1.64 -11.01 7.63
CA GLN A 109 2.23 -12.34 7.63
C GLN A 109 1.70 -13.19 6.46
N THR A 110 2.60 -13.89 5.77
CA THR A 110 2.25 -14.77 4.65
C THR A 110 1.32 -15.92 5.08
N GLU A 111 1.44 -16.37 6.33
CA GLU A 111 0.55 -17.37 6.95
C GLU A 111 -0.91 -16.90 6.98
N LEU A 112 -1.13 -15.58 7.06
CA LEU A 112 -2.45 -14.95 7.01
C LEU A 112 -2.84 -14.56 5.58
N ALA A 113 -2.32 -15.25 4.56
CA ALA A 113 -2.62 -15.02 3.15
C ALA A 113 -2.21 -13.64 2.59
N TRP A 114 -1.24 -12.96 3.21
CA TRP A 114 -0.57 -11.82 2.59
C TRP A 114 0.40 -12.30 1.49
N ILE A 115 0.38 -11.60 0.37
CA ILE A 115 1.17 -11.89 -0.82
C ILE A 115 2.12 -10.73 -1.06
N ASP A 116 3.41 -11.03 -1.27
CA ASP A 116 4.40 -10.05 -1.71
C ASP A 116 4.14 -9.71 -3.19
N CYS A 117 3.81 -8.46 -3.47
CA CYS A 117 3.51 -7.99 -4.83
C CYS A 117 4.71 -7.30 -5.47
N TRP A 118 5.42 -6.47 -4.70
CA TRP A 118 6.51 -5.66 -5.25
C TRP A 118 7.48 -5.18 -4.16
N PHE A 119 8.71 -4.88 -4.57
CA PHE A 119 9.72 -4.17 -3.80
C PHE A 119 10.35 -3.09 -4.68
N VAL A 120 10.46 -1.86 -4.18
CA VAL A 120 11.15 -0.75 -4.82
C VAL A 120 12.13 -0.08 -3.86
N PRO A 121 13.31 0.33 -4.32
CA PRO A 121 14.28 1.00 -3.47
C PRO A 121 13.82 2.41 -3.04
N TYR A 122 13.00 3.09 -3.87
CA TYR A 122 12.50 4.43 -3.59
C TYR A 122 11.09 4.59 -4.16
N LEU A 123 10.18 5.16 -3.37
CA LEU A 123 8.84 5.55 -3.75
C LEU A 123 8.66 7.06 -3.58
N GLN A 124 8.14 7.72 -4.60
CA GLN A 124 7.63 9.09 -4.52
C GLN A 124 6.24 9.17 -5.12
N LEU A 125 5.26 9.60 -4.33
CA LEU A 125 3.87 9.82 -4.75
C LEU A 125 3.48 11.26 -4.48
N SER A 126 2.99 11.96 -5.49
CA SER A 126 2.46 13.32 -5.36
C SER A 126 0.95 13.34 -5.56
N ILE A 127 0.21 13.86 -4.57
CA ILE A 127 -1.24 14.01 -4.61
C ILE A 127 -1.56 15.50 -4.56
N SER A 128 -2.12 16.02 -5.65
CA SER A 128 -2.63 17.39 -5.69
C SER A 128 -4.10 17.40 -5.31
N TYR A 129 -4.44 18.10 -4.24
CA TYR A 129 -5.80 18.24 -3.75
C TYR A 129 -6.29 19.67 -3.93
N TYR A 130 -7.40 19.83 -4.66
CA TYR A 130 -8.03 21.12 -4.86
C TYR A 130 -9.21 21.28 -3.90
N LEU A 131 -9.07 22.20 -2.96
CA LEU A 131 -10.12 22.60 -2.04
C LEU A 131 -10.94 23.73 -2.66
N ALA A 132 -12.26 23.60 -2.59
CA ALA A 132 -13.20 24.65 -2.92
C ALA A 132 -14.22 24.77 -1.78
N SER A 133 -14.19 25.87 -1.04
CA SER A 133 -15.20 26.17 -0.02
C SER A 133 -16.39 26.89 -0.66
N ASN A 134 -17.58 26.32 -0.54
CA ASN A 134 -18.83 26.90 -1.08
C ASN A 134 -19.40 28.03 -0.19
N LEU A 135 -18.57 28.99 0.22
CA LEU A 135 -19.01 30.10 1.09
C LEU A 135 -19.68 31.26 0.34
N SER A 136 -19.98 31.14 -0.96
CA SER A 136 -20.61 32.22 -1.75
C SER A 136 -22.12 32.05 -2.02
N LYS A 137 -22.85 31.25 -1.22
CA LYS A 137 -24.30 31.01 -1.43
C LYS A 137 -25.24 31.60 -0.37
N GLN A 138 -24.77 32.51 0.49
CA GLN A 138 -25.66 33.29 1.36
C GLN A 138 -25.18 34.75 1.42
N GLY A 139 -25.91 35.61 0.71
CA GLY A 139 -25.71 37.06 0.65
C GLY A 139 -26.72 37.66 -0.30
#